data_AF-A0A414BPP2-F1
#
_entry.id   AF-A0A414BPP2-F1
#
_cell.length_a   1.000
_cell.length_b   1.000
_cell.length_c   1.000
_cell.angle_alpha   90.00
_cell.angle_beta   90.00
_cell.angle_gamma   90.00
#
_symmetry.space_group_name_H-M   'P 1'
#
loop_
_entity.id
_entity.type
_entity.pdbx_description
1 polymer ?
#
loop_
_entity_poly.entity_id
_entity_poly.type
_entity_poly.pdbx_seq_one_letter_code
_entity_poly.pdbx_strand_id
1 'polypeptide(L)'
;IHEVCAGEQFEDITAPDFYACMNLHPCQCVLKIKPREKIRVCYLISLMKEQLPEQDKDKWKEAILKHLNIDENYYKSKYREPVSDLPSIPNQKFVKEMDGIFR
;
A
#
# COMPACT_ATOMS: atom_id res chain seq x y z
N ILE A 1 1.23 10.84 -0.61
CA ILE A 1 0.65 9.50 -0.37
C ILE A 1 -0.55 9.59 0.56
N HIS A 2 -0.40 10.07 1.81
CA HIS A 2 -1.51 10.18 2.76
C HIS A 2 -2.75 10.87 2.17
N GLU A 3 -2.59 12.04 1.54
CA GLU A 3 -3.69 12.80 0.92
C GLU A 3 -4.48 12.02 -0.15
N VAL A 4 -3.85 11.05 -0.82
CA VAL A 4 -4.51 10.22 -1.83
C VAL A 4 -5.16 8.99 -1.20
N CYS A 5 -4.53 8.40 -0.19
CA CYS A 5 -4.91 7.07 0.30
C CYS A 5 -5.79 7.10 1.55
N ALA A 6 -5.72 8.14 2.38
CA ALA A 6 -6.56 8.27 3.58
C ALA A 6 -8.00 8.58 3.18
N GLY A 7 -8.96 7.82 3.73
CA GLY A 7 -10.37 7.91 3.35
C GLY A 7 -10.72 7.17 2.05
N GLU A 8 -9.74 6.80 1.21
CA GLU A 8 -9.93 6.09 -0.07
C GLU A 8 -9.51 4.61 0.03
N GLN A 9 -8.21 4.32 0.18
CA GLN A 9 -7.68 2.95 0.35
C GLN A 9 -7.68 2.51 1.80
N PHE A 10 -7.41 3.45 2.70
CA PHE A 10 -7.42 3.24 4.14
C PHE A 10 -8.60 3.97 4.78
N GLU A 11 -8.99 3.56 5.98
CA GLU A 11 -9.87 4.35 6.82
C GLU A 11 -9.24 5.72 7.13
N ASP A 12 -10.05 6.67 7.59
CA ASP A 12 -9.55 7.99 7.97
C ASP A 12 -8.49 7.84 9.07
N ILE A 13 -7.34 8.47 8.82
CA ILE A 13 -6.18 8.42 9.69
C ILE A 13 -5.42 9.74 9.55
N THR A 14 -4.77 10.18 10.62
CA THR A 14 -3.93 11.39 10.56
C THR A 14 -2.66 11.11 9.75
N ALA A 15 -2.07 12.15 9.15
CA ALA A 15 -0.81 11.98 8.42
C ALA A 15 0.32 11.42 9.32
N PRO A 16 0.55 11.93 10.55
CA PRO A 16 1.57 11.36 11.43
C PRO A 16 1.38 9.87 11.72
N ASP A 17 0.14 9.45 12.02
CA ASP A 17 -0.18 8.06 12.31
C ASP A 17 -0.02 7.17 11.07
N PHE A 18 -0.45 7.65 9.90
CA PHE A 18 -0.24 6.96 8.63
C PHE A 18 1.24 6.67 8.38
N TYR A 19 2.10 7.69 8.50
CA TYR A 19 3.52 7.51 8.27
C TYR A 19 4.19 6.67 9.36
N ALA A 20 3.75 6.76 10.62
CA ALA A 20 4.22 5.86 11.67
C ALA A 20 3.92 4.39 11.34
N CYS A 21 2.69 4.08 10.90
CA CYS A 21 2.30 2.74 10.46
C CYS A 21 3.10 2.27 9.24
N MET A 22 3.20 3.09 8.19
CA MET A 22 3.89 2.70 6.95
C MET A 22 5.41 2.51 7.15
N ASN A 23 6.01 3.27 8.07
CA ASN A 23 7.41 3.12 8.47
C ASN A 23 7.62 2.07 9.56
N LEU A 24 6.56 1.36 9.98
CA LEU A 24 6.59 0.32 11.02
C LEU A 24 7.14 0.82 12.36
N HIS A 25 6.98 2.12 12.65
CA HIS A 25 7.27 2.67 13.96
C HIS A 25 6.22 2.18 14.97
N PRO A 26 6.57 2.04 16.26
CA PRO A 26 5.59 1.77 17.29
C PRO A 26 4.49 2.85 17.27
N CYS A 27 3.27 2.46 16.88
CA CYS A 27 2.09 3.31 16.93
C CYS A 27 0.97 2.58 17.68
N GLN A 28 0.17 3.31 18.45
CA GLN A 28 -1.08 2.80 19.01
C GLN A 28 -2.21 2.77 17.98
N CYS A 29 -2.02 3.48 16.86
CA CYS A 29 -2.91 3.51 15.72
C CYS A 29 -2.83 2.20 14.92
N VAL A 30 -3.98 1.75 14.42
CA VAL A 30 -4.08 0.60 13.52
C VAL A 30 -4.46 1.12 12.14
N LEU A 31 -3.54 1.01 11.18
CA LEU A 31 -3.83 1.36 9.79
C LEU A 31 -4.75 0.30 9.18
N LYS A 32 -6.02 0.67 8.94
CA LYS A 32 -7.05 -0.24 8.43
C LYS A 32 -7.31 0.00 6.96
N ILE A 33 -7.35 -1.07 6.18
CA ILE A 33 -7.69 -1.05 4.76
C ILE A 33 -9.21 -1.04 4.61
N LYS A 34 -9.75 -0.17 3.76
CA LYS A 34 -11.19 -0.16 3.46
C LYS A 34 -11.59 -1.41 2.67
N PRO A 35 -12.85 -1.87 2.78
CA PRO A 35 -13.33 -3.04 2.05
C PRO A 35 -13.06 -2.90 0.54
N ARG A 36 -12.58 -3.99 -0.09
CA ARG A 36 -12.26 -4.07 -1.54
C ARG A 36 -11.06 -3.24 -2.01
N GLU A 37 -10.32 -2.58 -1.11
CA GLU A 37 -9.12 -1.81 -1.45
C GLU A 37 -7.81 -2.61 -1.38
N LYS A 38 -7.86 -3.87 -0.91
CA LYS A 38 -6.66 -4.69 -0.66
C LYS A 38 -5.75 -4.82 -1.89
N ILE A 39 -6.30 -4.89 -3.10
CA ILE A 39 -5.51 -4.95 -4.35
C ILE A 39 -4.69 -3.66 -4.56
N ARG A 40 -5.31 -2.48 -4.39
CA ARG A 40 -4.62 -1.19 -4.52
C ARG A 40 -3.58 -1.00 -3.43
N VAL A 41 -3.86 -1.45 -2.21
CA VAL A 41 -2.87 -1.44 -1.12
C VAL A 41 -1.69 -2.38 -1.43
N CYS A 42 -1.91 -3.57 -1.99
CA CYS A 42 -0.82 -4.44 -2.45
C CYS A 42 0.05 -3.73 -3.50
N TYR A 43 -0.55 -2.99 -4.43
CA TYR A 43 0.22 -2.21 -5.40
C TYR A 43 1.02 -1.07 -4.75
N LEU A 44 0.42 -0.32 -3.82
CA LEU A 44 1.13 0.71 -3.04
C LEU A 44 2.33 0.12 -2.28
N ILE A 45 2.17 -1.03 -1.61
CA ILE A 45 3.26 -1.73 -0.93
C ILE A 45 4.38 -2.06 -1.92
N SER A 46 4.04 -2.51 -3.13
CA SER A 46 5.06 -2.81 -4.14
C SER A 46 5.85 -1.57 -4.56
N LEU A 47 5.19 -0.42 -4.74
CA LEU A 47 5.85 0.84 -5.09
C LEU A 47 6.78 1.32 -3.97
N MET A 48 6.30 1.26 -2.72
CA MET A 48 7.09 1.66 -1.56
C MET A 48 8.28 0.72 -1.32
N LYS A 49 8.10 -0.59 -1.54
CA LYS A 49 9.19 -1.57 -1.50
C LYS A 49 10.31 -1.17 -2.46
N GLU A 50 9.99 -0.71 -3.66
CA GLU A 50 11.02 -0.28 -4.62
C GLU A 50 11.78 0.98 -4.21
N GLN A 51 11.28 1.77 -3.25
CA GLN A 51 12.00 2.92 -2.71
C GLN A 51 13.00 2.55 -1.61
N LEU A 52 12.99 1.30 -1.13
CA LEU A 52 13.84 0.86 -0.03
C LEU A 52 15.18 0.30 -0.54
N PRO A 53 16.26 0.38 0.27
CA PRO A 53 17.50 -0.34 0.01
C PRO A 53 17.25 -1.85 -0.15
N GLU A 54 17.97 -2.49 -1.07
CA GLU A 54 17.74 -3.90 -1.43
C GLU A 54 17.75 -4.84 -0.22
N GLN A 55 18.64 -4.59 0.74
CA GLN A 55 18.77 -5.36 1.98
C GLN A 55 17.53 -5.30 2.91
N ASP A 56 16.73 -4.22 2.81
CA ASP A 56 15.59 -3.96 3.70
C ASP A 56 14.24 -4.32 3.04
N LYS A 57 14.23 -4.50 1.71
CA LYS A 57 13.02 -4.71 0.91
C LYS A 57 12.15 -5.86 1.41
N ASP A 58 12.72 -7.06 1.59
CA ASP A 58 11.93 -8.23 1.99
C ASP A 58 11.50 -8.17 3.45
N LYS A 59 12.39 -7.72 4.34
CA LYS A 59 12.09 -7.53 5.76
C LYS A 59 10.95 -6.54 5.97
N TRP A 60 10.99 -5.39 5.29
CA TRP A 60 9.92 -4.40 5.37
C TRP A 60 8.62 -4.93 4.78
N LYS A 61 8.66 -5.55 3.59
CA LYS A 61 7.50 -6.16 2.93
C LYS A 61 6.80 -7.18 3.84
N GLU A 62 7.54 -8.11 4.45
CA GLU A 62 6.96 -9.10 5.36
C GLU A 62 6.29 -8.45 6.57
N ALA A 63 6.95 -7.46 7.18
CA ALA A 63 6.44 -6.77 8.34
C ALA A 63 5.18 -5.93 8.03
N ILE A 64 5.14 -5.20 6.91
CA ILE A 64 3.97 -4.39 6.53
C ILE A 64 2.78 -5.26 6.10
N LEU A 65 3.03 -6.39 5.41
CA LEU A 65 1.96 -7.34 5.07
C LEU A 65 1.32 -7.93 6.34
N LYS A 66 2.14 -8.31 7.32
CA LYS A 66 1.65 -8.78 8.62
C LYS A 66 0.88 -7.68 9.36
N HIS A 67 1.40 -6.46 9.38
CA HIS A 67 0.74 -5.32 10.02
C HIS A 67 -0.65 -5.04 9.43
N LEU A 68 -0.78 -5.15 8.11
CA LEU A 68 -2.02 -4.90 7.37
C LEU A 68 -2.93 -6.14 7.20
N ASN A 69 -2.55 -7.28 7.78
CA ASN A 69 -3.25 -8.56 7.64
C ASN A 69 -3.50 -8.94 6.16
N ILE A 70 -2.43 -8.86 5.36
CA ILE A 70 -2.41 -9.30 3.97
C ILE A 70 -1.59 -10.58 3.90
N ASP A 71 -2.21 -11.64 3.39
CA ASP A 71 -1.55 -12.91 3.12
C ASP A 71 -0.50 -12.75 2.00
N GLU A 72 0.65 -13.41 2.15
CA GLU A 72 1.76 -13.27 1.20
C GLU A 72 1.40 -13.84 -0.18
N ASN A 73 0.65 -14.94 -0.27
CA ASN A 73 0.21 -15.50 -1.55
C ASN A 73 -0.82 -14.59 -2.22
N TYR A 74 -1.72 -13.99 -1.43
CA TYR A 74 -2.61 -12.95 -1.91
C TYR A 74 -1.81 -11.76 -2.47
N TYR A 75 -0.83 -11.24 -1.72
CA TYR A 75 0.02 -10.15 -2.20
C TYR A 75 0.67 -10.50 -3.54
N LYS A 76 1.38 -11.64 -3.62
CA LYS A 76 2.11 -12.09 -4.82
C LYS A 76 1.21 -12.21 -6.05
N SER A 77 -0.04 -12.65 -5.87
CA SER A 77 -1.00 -12.80 -6.97
C SER A 77 -1.68 -11.49 -7.39
N LYS A 78 -1.71 -10.47 -6.53
CA LYS A 78 -2.57 -9.28 -6.72
C LYS A 78 -1.83 -7.96 -6.90
N TYR A 79 -0.59 -7.82 -6.45
CA TYR A 79 0.09 -6.52 -6.45
C TYR A 79 0.28 -5.90 -7.84
N ARG A 80 0.33 -6.72 -8.91
CA ARG A 80 0.40 -6.24 -10.31
C ARG A 80 -0.96 -6.05 -10.97
N GLU A 81 -2.06 -6.45 -10.33
CA GLU A 81 -3.40 -6.36 -10.93
C GLU A 81 -3.78 -4.94 -11.35
N PRO A 82 -3.42 -3.87 -10.60
CA PRO A 82 -3.74 -2.50 -11.04
C PRO A 82 -3.08 -2.06 -12.34
N VAL A 83 -1.96 -2.69 -12.72
CA VAL A 83 -1.20 -2.43 -13.95
C VAL A 83 -1.26 -3.59 -14.95
N SER A 84 -2.27 -4.45 -14.82
CA SER A 84 -2.54 -5.53 -15.78
C SER A 84 -3.00 -4.98 -17.14
N ASP A 85 -3.13 -5.83 -18.16
CA ASP A 85 -3.49 -5.43 -19.53
C ASP A 85 -4.88 -4.77 -19.62
N LEU A 86 -5.83 -5.20 -18.76
CA LEU A 86 -7.20 -4.69 -18.71
C LEU A 86 -7.58 -4.30 -17.27
N PRO A 87 -6.99 -3.23 -16.72
CA PRO A 87 -7.24 -2.83 -15.35
C PRO A 87 -8.60 -2.12 -15.25
N SER A 88 -9.30 -2.32 -14.12
CA SER A 88 -10.53 -1.58 -13.83
C SER A 88 -10.30 -0.06 -13.81
N ILE A 89 -11.32 0.74 -14.10
CA ILE A 89 -11.24 2.22 -14.07
C ILE A 89 -10.70 2.74 -12.71
N PRO A 90 -11.15 2.24 -11.55
CA PRO A 90 -10.57 2.65 -10.26
C PRO A 90 -9.07 2.32 -10.14
N ASN A 91 -8.62 1.18 -10.69
CA ASN A 91 -7.21 0.84 -10.69
C ASN A 91 -6.40 1.78 -11.59
N GLN A 92 -6.91 2.11 -12.78
CA GLN A 92 -6.26 3.07 -13.68
C GLN A 92 -6.08 4.44 -13.01
N LYS A 93 -7.14 4.94 -12.37
CA LYS A 93 -7.09 6.21 -11.64
C LYS A 93 -6.03 6.17 -10.55
N PHE A 94 -6.03 5.11 -9.73
CA PHE A 94 -5.08 4.97 -8.63
C PHE A 94 -3.63 4.87 -9.11
N VAL A 95 -3.37 4.09 -10.18
CA VAL A 95 -2.04 4.00 -10.79
C VAL A 95 -1.57 5.37 -11.25
N LYS A 96 -2.43 6.16 -11.90
CA LYS A 96 -2.07 7.51 -12.36
C LYS A 96 -1.73 8.45 -11.19
N GLU A 97 -2.47 8.37 -10.09
CA GLU A 97 -2.18 9.15 -8.88
C GLU A 97 -0.85 8.72 -8.24
N MET A 98 -0.56 7.42 -8.20
CA MET A 98 0.70 6.91 -7.67
C MET A 98 1.90 7.23 -8.56
N ASP A 99 1.74 7.15 -9.89
CA ASP A 99 2.78 7.52 -10.85
C ASP A 99 3.18 8.99 -10.65
N GLY A 100 2.24 9.90 -10.36
CA GLY A 100 2.56 11.30 -10.04
C GLY A 100 3.27 11.54 -8.70
N ILE A 101 3.39 10.52 -7.86
CA ILE A 101 4.07 10.60 -6.54
C ILE A 101 5.43 9.89 -6.57
N PHE A 102 5.52 8.74 -7.24
CA PHE A 102 6.70 7.87 -7.20
C PHE A 102 7.58 7.95 -8.46
N ARG A 103 7.15 8.66 -9.52
CA ARG A 103 7.94 8.94 -10.73
C ARG A 103 8.09 10.44 -10.94
#